data_AF-A0A7C9ECA9-F1
#
_entry.id   AF-A0A7C9ECA9-F1
#
_cell.length_a   1.000
_cell.length_b   1.000
_cell.length_c   1.000
_cell.angle_alpha   90.00
_cell.angle_beta   90.00
_cell.angle_gamma   90.00
#
_symmetry.space_group_name_H-M   'P 1'
#
loop_
_entity.id
_entity.type
_entity.pdbx_description
1 polymer ?
#
loop_
_entity_poly.entity_id
_entity_poly.type
_entity_poly.pdbx_seq_one_letter_code
_entity_poly.pdbx_strand_id
1 'polypeptide(L)'
;CCESNVSYWVHNGFVTVDSEKMSKSLGNFFTIRQVIELYHPLALRLFLMGTHYRSSINYSDALLESASERIFYIYQTLKDCEDVLKQRDRTSLKNSVPQDIANCGDKFYDDFVVSNLNFR
;
A
#
# COMPACT_ATOMS: atom_id res chain seq x y z
N CYS A 1 -9.51 -6.99 37.51
CA CYS A 1 -10.17 -5.67 37.43
C CYS A 1 -11.30 -5.74 36.44
N CYS A 2 -12.54 -5.63 36.91
CA CYS A 2 -13.74 -5.68 36.10
C CYS A 2 -14.30 -4.26 35.99
N GLU A 3 -13.69 -3.40 35.16
CA GLU A 3 -14.27 -2.10 34.74
C GLU A 3 -13.44 -1.39 33.64
N SER A 4 -12.85 -2.16 32.72
CA SER A 4 -12.22 -1.58 31.53
C SER A 4 -13.20 -1.65 30.36
N ASN A 5 -13.79 -0.53 29.96
CA ASN A 5 -14.73 -0.42 28.83
C ASN A 5 -14.05 -0.47 27.45
N VAL A 6 -12.77 -0.82 27.36
CA VAL A 6 -12.03 -0.92 26.10
C VAL A 6 -11.60 -2.37 25.85
N SER A 7 -12.01 -2.91 24.71
CA SER A 7 -11.67 -4.28 24.28
C SER A 7 -10.33 -4.37 23.55
N TYR A 8 -9.94 -3.33 22.80
CA TYR A 8 -8.71 -3.35 21.99
C TYR A 8 -8.04 -1.97 21.91
N TRP A 9 -6.72 -1.98 22.02
CA TRP A 9 -5.85 -0.84 21.74
C TRP A 9 -4.94 -1.21 20.57
N VAL A 10 -4.95 -0.40 19.52
CA VAL A 10 -4.13 -0.62 18.33
C VAL A 10 -3.06 0.47 18.27
N HIS A 11 -1.80 0.04 18.31
CA HIS A 11 -0.64 0.93 18.21
C HIS A 11 0.06 0.71 16.88
N ASN A 12 0.37 1.80 16.19
CA ASN A 12 1.19 1.77 14.98
C ASN A 12 2.68 1.92 15.35
N GLY A 13 3.54 1.34 14.52
CA GLY A 13 4.97 1.57 14.57
C GLY A 13 5.32 3.02 14.25
N PHE A 14 6.53 3.44 14.63
CA PHE A 14 7.01 4.78 14.36
C PHE A 14 7.51 4.92 12.92
N VAL A 15 7.40 6.14 12.39
CA VAL A 15 8.15 6.56 11.21
C VAL A 15 9.53 7.02 11.67
N THR A 16 10.58 6.53 11.03
CA THR A 16 11.97 6.93 11.25
C THR A 16 12.55 7.61 10.02
N VAL A 17 13.58 8.43 10.20
CA VAL A 17 14.46 8.93 9.15
C VAL A 17 15.87 8.55 9.58
N ASP A 18 16.63 7.84 8.75
CA ASP A 18 17.97 7.35 9.09
C ASP A 18 18.05 6.58 10.43
N SER A 19 17.02 5.76 10.70
CA SER A 19 16.85 5.01 11.96
C SER A 19 16.57 5.85 13.21
N GLU A 20 16.44 7.17 13.09
CA GLU A 20 16.00 8.05 14.16
C GLU A 20 14.50 8.34 14.07
N LYS A 21 13.83 8.40 15.22
CA LYS A 21 12.40 8.69 15.27
C LYS A 21 12.11 10.06 14.63
N MET A 22 11.14 10.07 13.71
CA MET A 22 10.62 11.31 13.13
C MET A 22 9.85 12.11 14.19
N SER A 23 10.26 13.35 14.47
CA SER A 23 9.54 14.23 15.40
C SER A 23 9.79 15.71 15.14
N LYS A 24 8.82 16.56 15.52
CA LYS A 24 8.95 18.01 15.41
C LYS A 24 10.11 18.56 16.26
N SER A 25 10.32 17.98 17.45
CA SER A 25 11.37 18.41 18.38
C SER A 25 12.79 18.11 17.87
N LEU A 26 12.97 17.03 17.11
CA LEU A 26 14.26 16.69 16.49
C LEU A 26 14.49 17.46 15.18
N GLY A 27 13.49 18.17 14.66
CA GLY A 27 13.59 18.90 13.39
C GLY A 27 13.60 18.01 12.14
N ASN A 28 13.53 16.68 12.28
CA ASN A 28 13.59 15.69 11.20
C ASN A 28 12.19 15.27 10.71
N PHE A 29 11.21 16.17 10.74
CA PHE A 29 9.81 15.88 10.40
C PHE A 29 9.41 16.46 9.05
N PHE A 30 8.71 15.65 8.25
CA PHE A 30 8.12 16.05 6.98
C PHE A 30 6.60 16.00 7.05
N THR A 31 5.94 17.02 6.52
CA THR A 31 4.47 17.04 6.41
C THR A 31 4.03 16.25 5.18
N ILE A 32 2.82 15.70 5.25
CA ILE A 32 2.18 15.06 4.09
C ILE A 32 2.13 16.02 2.90
N ARG A 33 1.84 17.31 3.13
CA ARG A 33 1.78 18.34 2.08
C ARG A 33 3.08 18.47 1.30
N GLN A 34 4.21 18.53 2.02
CA GLN A 34 5.53 18.59 1.39
C GLN A 34 5.83 17.33 0.57
N VAL A 35 5.43 16.15 1.05
CA VAL A 35 5.68 14.90 0.33
C VAL A 35 4.83 14.79 -0.94
N ILE A 36 3.55 15.19 -0.89
CA ILE A 36 2.66 15.09 -2.05
C ILE A 36 2.89 16.19 -3.10
N GLU A 37 3.68 17.23 -2.78
CA GLU A 37 4.20 18.18 -3.77
C GLU A 37 5.25 17.53 -4.69
N LEU A 38 5.94 16.49 -4.21
CA LEU A 38 6.97 15.77 -4.95
C LEU A 38 6.47 14.45 -5.55
N TYR A 39 5.58 13.76 -4.82
CA TYR A 39 5.10 12.42 -5.18
C TYR A 39 3.58 12.36 -5.30
N HIS A 40 3.08 11.50 -6.19
CA HIS A 40 1.64 11.25 -6.25
C HIS A 40 1.13 10.66 -4.91
N PRO A 41 -0.04 11.05 -4.38
CA PRO A 41 -0.54 10.57 -3.08
C PRO A 41 -0.66 9.03 -2.97
N LEU A 42 -0.89 8.34 -4.08
CA LEU A 42 -0.90 6.87 -4.11
C LEU A 42 0.48 6.25 -3.92
N ALA A 43 1.56 6.91 -4.35
CA ALA A 43 2.92 6.46 -4.09
C ALA A 43 3.22 6.52 -2.59
N LEU A 44 2.88 7.64 -1.93
CA LEU A 44 2.97 7.77 -0.48
C LEU A 44 2.14 6.70 0.24
N ARG A 45 0.92 6.45 -0.22
CA ARG A 45 0.06 5.40 0.36
C ARG A 45 0.69 4.01 0.19
N LEU A 46 1.18 3.68 -1.00
CA LEU A 46 1.83 2.40 -1.27
C LEU A 46 3.09 2.23 -0.41
N PHE A 47 3.89 3.28 -0.27
CA PHE A 47 5.05 3.31 0.62
C PHE A 47 4.66 2.97 2.06
N LEU A 48 3.66 3.66 2.62
CA LEU A 48 3.18 3.42 4.00
C LEU A 48 2.60 2.02 4.20
N MET A 49 1.98 1.45 3.17
CA MET A 49 1.43 0.09 3.20
C MET A 49 2.48 -1.01 2.95
N GLY A 50 3.71 -0.64 2.56
CA GLY A 50 4.79 -1.58 2.26
C GLY A 50 5.35 -2.30 3.49
N THR A 51 5.00 -1.84 4.69
CA THR A 51 5.42 -2.43 5.97
C THR A 51 4.22 -2.71 6.85
N HIS A 52 4.28 -3.80 7.63
CA HIS A 52 3.26 -4.11 8.63
C HIS A 52 3.07 -2.94 9.60
N TYR A 53 1.82 -2.58 9.91
CA TYR A 53 1.47 -1.37 10.67
C TYR A 53 2.10 -1.30 12.08
N ARG A 54 2.44 -2.44 12.70
CA ARG A 54 3.12 -2.50 14.02
C ARG A 54 4.65 -2.36 13.93
N SER A 55 5.21 -2.45 12.74
CA SER A 55 6.64 -2.31 12.50
C SER A 55 7.01 -0.85 12.26
N SER A 56 8.22 -0.45 12.63
CA SER A 56 8.73 0.86 12.27
C SER A 56 8.96 0.95 10.76
N ILE A 57 8.56 2.06 10.16
CA ILE A 57 8.79 2.35 8.74
C ILE A 57 9.89 3.41 8.61
N ASN A 58 10.90 3.11 7.81
CA ASN A 58 11.96 4.08 7.52
C ASN A 58 11.58 4.94 6.32
N TYR A 59 11.36 6.22 6.54
CA TYR A 59 11.20 7.23 5.50
C TYR A 59 12.52 7.38 4.74
N SER A 60 12.44 7.21 3.42
CA SER A 60 13.56 7.35 2.50
C SER A 60 13.02 7.74 1.13
N ASP A 61 13.62 8.77 0.52
CA ASP A 61 13.22 9.23 -0.80
C ASP A 61 13.39 8.11 -1.86
N ALA A 62 14.40 7.25 -1.71
CA ALA A 62 14.59 6.09 -2.59
C ALA A 62 13.45 5.07 -2.51
N LEU A 63 12.88 4.86 -1.30
CA LEU A 63 11.73 3.97 -1.12
C LEU A 63 10.44 4.60 -1.67
N LEU A 64 10.28 5.92 -1.53
CA LEU A 64 9.18 6.66 -2.13
C LEU A 64 9.24 6.65 -3.66
N GLU A 65 10.43 6.82 -4.22
CA GLU A 65 10.66 6.72 -5.67
C GLU A 65 10.28 5.32 -6.17
N SER A 66 10.75 4.26 -5.50
CA SER A 66 10.37 2.89 -5.87
C SER A 66 8.86 2.67 -5.77
N ALA A 67 8.19 3.24 -4.76
CA ALA A 67 6.73 3.18 -4.65
C ALA A 67 6.03 3.95 -5.80
N SER A 68 6.59 5.08 -6.21
CA SER A 68 6.11 5.88 -7.35
C SER A 68 6.20 5.09 -8.66
N GLU A 69 7.37 4.50 -8.94
CA GLU A 69 7.58 3.64 -10.10
C GLU A 69 6.61 2.45 -10.13
N ARG A 70 6.39 1.79 -8.99
CA ARG A 70 5.43 0.68 -8.88
C ARG A 70 4.02 1.11 -9.23
N ILE A 71 3.57 2.26 -8.72
CA ILE A 71 2.26 2.82 -9.06
C ILE A 71 2.19 3.10 -10.56
N PHE A 72 3.22 3.72 -11.14
CA PHE A 72 3.29 3.97 -12.58
C PHE A 72 3.11 2.67 -13.38
N TYR A 73 3.88 1.61 -13.08
CA TYR A 73 3.79 0.35 -13.80
C TYR A 73 2.44 -0.35 -13.64
N ILE A 74 1.81 -0.26 -12.47
CA ILE A 74 0.45 -0.81 -12.27
C ILE A 74 -0.53 -0.12 -13.22
N TYR A 75 -0.53 1.21 -13.26
CA TYR A 75 -1.44 1.96 -14.14
C TYR A 75 -1.10 1.79 -15.62
N GLN A 76 0.18 1.72 -15.96
CA GLN A 76 0.62 1.45 -17.33
C GLN A 76 0.13 0.07 -17.78
N THR A 77 0.31 -0.95 -16.96
CA THR A 77 -0.15 -2.31 -17.26
C THR A 77 -1.67 -2.37 -17.43
N LEU A 78 -2.42 -1.69 -16.56
CA LEU A 78 -3.88 -1.60 -16.68
C LEU A 78 -4.30 -0.94 -18.00
N LYS A 79 -3.62 0.13 -18.40
CA LYS A 79 -3.87 0.82 -19.66
C LYS A 79 -3.54 -0.05 -20.87
N ASP A 80 -2.38 -0.71 -20.86
CA ASP A 80 -1.97 -1.61 -21.93
C ASP A 80 -2.98 -2.77 -22.11
N CYS A 81 -3.45 -3.34 -21.00
CA CYS A 81 -4.52 -4.35 -21.00
C CYS A 81 -5.82 -3.81 -21.60
N GLU A 82 -6.25 -2.61 -21.21
CA GLU A 82 -7.46 -1.98 -21.73
C GLU A 82 -7.36 -1.74 -23.25
N ASP A 83 -6.21 -1.27 -23.73
CA ASP A 83 -5.98 -1.01 -25.15
C ASP A 83 -5.98 -2.31 -25.98
N VAL A 84 -5.41 -3.40 -25.46
CA VAL A 84 -5.49 -4.74 -26.08
C VAL A 84 -6.92 -5.27 -26.10
N LEU A 85 -7.69 -5.08 -25.03
CA LEU A 85 -9.08 -5.52 -24.96
C LEU A 85 -9.98 -4.75 -25.94
N LYS A 86 -9.81 -3.43 -26.06
CA LYS A 86 -10.53 -2.61 -27.06
C LYS A 86 -10.29 -3.08 -28.50
N GLN A 87 -9.09 -3.55 -28.81
CA GLN A 87 -8.79 -4.14 -30.12
C GLN A 87 -9.50 -5.50 -30.32
N ARG A 88 -9.71 -6.27 -29.25
CA ARG A 88 -10.39 -7.58 -29.26
C ARG A 88 -11.91 -7.51 -29.24
N ASP A 89 -12.52 -6.46 -28.70
CA ASP A 89 -13.99 -6.29 -28.71
C ASP A 89 -14.56 -6.08 -30.13
N ARG A 90 -13.72 -5.74 -31.11
CA ARG A 90 -14.08 -5.83 -32.54
C ARG A 90 -14.26 -7.28 -33.03
N THR A 91 -13.81 -8.25 -32.25
CA THR A 91 -13.70 -9.67 -32.58
C THR A 91 -14.27 -10.53 -31.43
N SER A 92 -15.49 -10.21 -30.97
CA SER A 92 -16.38 -11.09 -30.19
C SER A 92 -15.78 -11.78 -28.95
N LEU A 93 -15.89 -11.16 -27.77
CA LEU A 93 -15.54 -11.80 -26.50
C LEU A 93 -16.74 -12.52 -25.86
N LYS A 94 -16.81 -13.85 -26.04
CA LYS A 94 -17.52 -14.77 -25.13
C LYS A 94 -16.49 -15.67 -24.47
N ASN A 95 -15.73 -15.19 -23.50
CA ASN A 95 -14.98 -16.08 -22.61
C ASN A 95 -14.98 -15.47 -21.22
N SER A 96 -15.56 -16.19 -20.26
CA SER A 96 -15.63 -15.84 -18.84
C SER A 96 -14.23 -15.80 -18.23
N VAL A 97 -14.04 -14.93 -17.22
CA VAL A 97 -12.81 -14.87 -16.42
C VAL A 97 -12.48 -16.28 -15.90
N PRO A 98 -11.28 -16.82 -16.21
CA PRO A 98 -10.84 -18.10 -15.67
C PRO A 98 -10.93 -18.13 -14.13
N GLN A 99 -11.47 -19.21 -13.58
CA GLN A 99 -11.80 -19.31 -12.16
C GLN A 99 -10.58 -19.19 -11.24
N ASP A 100 -9.40 -19.56 -11.72
CA ASP A 100 -8.10 -19.39 -11.06
C ASP A 100 -7.74 -17.92 -10.81
N ILE A 101 -8.10 -17.02 -11.72
CA ILE A 101 -7.91 -15.56 -11.54
C ILE A 101 -8.91 -15.02 -10.50
N ALA A 102 -10.17 -15.48 -10.55
CA ALA A 102 -11.19 -15.10 -9.57
C ALA A 102 -10.75 -15.48 -8.14
N ASN A 103 -10.25 -16.70 -7.97
CA ASN A 103 -9.79 -17.23 -6.68
C ASN A 103 -8.50 -16.54 -6.17
N CYS A 104 -7.72 -15.91 -7.06
CA CYS A 104 -6.52 -15.16 -6.67
C CYS A 104 -6.86 -13.92 -5.85
N GLY A 105 -7.99 -13.27 -6.14
CA GLY A 105 -8.47 -12.09 -5.40
C GLY A 105 -8.78 -12.41 -3.94
N ASP A 106 -9.49 -13.51 -3.70
CA ASP A 106 -9.84 -13.97 -2.36
C ASP A 106 -8.59 -14.34 -1.56
N LYS A 107 -7.66 -15.07 -2.19
CA LYS A 107 -6.39 -15.44 -1.55
C LYS A 107 -5.54 -14.23 -1.17
N PHE A 108 -5.49 -13.20 -2.01
CA PHE A 108 -4.76 -11.97 -1.70
C PHE A 108 -5.37 -11.21 -0.52
N TYR A 109 -6.71 -11.16 -0.44
CA TYR A 109 -7.41 -10.57 0.70
C TYR A 109 -7.09 -11.33 2.00
N ASP A 110 -7.12 -12.66 1.96
CA ASP A 110 -6.80 -13.51 3.10
C ASP A 110 -5.33 -13.38 3.53
N ASP A 111 -4.37 -13.38 2.61
CA ASP A 111 -2.95 -13.22 2.94
C ASP A 111 -2.65 -11.82 3.52
N PHE A 112 -3.30 -10.77 3.00
CA PHE A 112 -3.20 -9.41 3.56
C PHE A 112 -3.79 -9.34 4.97
N VAL A 113 -4.94 -9.97 5.20
CA VAL A 113 -5.59 -10.07 6.51
C VAL A 113 -4.71 -10.87 7.48
N VAL A 114 -4.23 -12.05 7.11
CA VAL A 114 -3.41 -12.91 7.99
C VAL A 114 -2.08 -12.25 8.32
N SER A 115 -1.41 -11.63 7.36
CA SER A 115 -0.16 -10.91 7.60
C SER A 115 -0.32 -9.67 8.49
N ASN A 116 -1.48 -9.00 8.47
CA ASN A 116 -1.77 -7.80 9.27
C ASN A 116 -2.67 -8.01 10.50
N LEU A 117 -3.26 -9.19 10.70
CA LEU A 117 -4.13 -9.50 11.84
C LEU A 117 -3.63 -10.67 12.68
N ASN A 118 -2.35 -11.04 12.55
CA ASN A 118 -1.68 -11.91 13.52
C ASN A 118 -1.51 -11.17 14.86
N PHE A 119 -2.62 -11.03 15.58
CA PHE A 119 -2.67 -10.79 17.02
C PHE A 119 -2.11 -12.04 17.70
N ARG A 120 -0.81 -11.99 18.00
CA ARG A 120 -0.28 -12.64 19.21
C ARG A 120 0.03 -11.57 20.24
#